data_AF-A0A0M2CTS9-F1
#
_entry.id   AF-A0A0M2CTS9-F1
#
_cell.length_a   1.000
_cell.length_b   1.000
_cell.length_c   1.000
_cell.angle_alpha   90.00
_cell.angle_beta   90.00
_cell.angle_gamma   90.00
#
_symmetry.space_group_name_H-M   'P 1'
#
loop_
_entity.id
_entity.type
_entity.pdbx_description
1 polymer ?
#
loop_
_entity_poly.entity_id
_entity_poly.type
_entity_poly.pdbx_seq_one_letter_code
_entity_poly.pdbx_strand_id
1 'polypeptide(L)'
;MLGINGGEAIILVLLALFIIGPERLPEYAEKLKELVKAAKRYATGATEELKETLGPEIADVDWRRLDPRQYDPRTIVRQALLEDDEPAAPAAPRPRPGPVLTRLAPGERAPFDTEAT
;
A
#
# COMPACT_ATOMS: atom_id res chain seq x y z
N MET A 1 21.18 -3.79 -5.42
CA MET A 1 21.00 -3.11 -6.72
C MET A 1 21.32 -4.12 -7.80
N LEU A 2 20.53 -4.19 -8.88
CA LEU A 2 20.84 -5.06 -10.02
C LEU A 2 22.15 -4.55 -10.64
N GLY A 3 23.26 -5.24 -10.37
CA GLY A 3 24.61 -4.86 -10.83
C GLY A 3 24.83 -5.12 -12.31
N ILE A 4 23.87 -4.71 -13.15
CA ILE A 4 23.84 -4.97 -14.59
C ILE A 4 24.34 -3.71 -15.29
N ASN A 5 25.45 -3.82 -16.01
CA ASN A 5 25.97 -2.77 -16.86
C ASN A 5 25.14 -2.67 -18.17
N GLY A 6 25.17 -1.54 -18.86
CA GLY A 6 24.46 -1.31 -20.13
C GLY A 6 24.78 -2.38 -21.19
N GLY A 7 26.01 -2.89 -21.24
CA GLY A 7 26.38 -3.99 -22.11
C GLY A 7 25.72 -5.33 -21.75
N GLU A 8 25.66 -5.66 -20.45
CA GLU A 8 25.01 -6.88 -19.96
C GLU A 8 23.48 -6.82 -20.17
N ALA A 9 22.88 -5.64 -20.04
CA ALA A 9 21.47 -5.43 -20.35
C ALA A 9 21.15 -5.72 -21.84
N ILE A 10 22.02 -5.32 -22.77
CA ILE A 10 21.85 -5.63 -24.20
C ILE A 10 21.92 -7.14 -24.45
N ILE A 11 22.88 -7.83 -23.81
CA ILE A 11 23.01 -9.29 -23.93
C ILE A 11 21.76 -9.99 -23.41
N LEU A 12 21.20 -9.55 -22.28
CA LEU A 12 19.96 -10.10 -21.73
C LEU A 12 18.76 -9.89 -22.68
N VAL A 13 18.66 -8.72 -23.31
CA VAL A 13 17.60 -8.46 -24.30
C VAL A 13 17.74 -9.37 -25.51
N LEU A 14 18.95 -9.53 -26.05
CA LEU A 14 19.22 -10.44 -27.17
C LEU A 14 18.92 -11.90 -26.81
N LEU A 15 19.27 -12.32 -25.59
CA LEU A 15 18.95 -13.66 -25.11
C LEU A 15 17.44 -13.86 -24.97
N ALA A 16 16.72 -12.88 -24.42
CA ALA A 16 15.27 -12.93 -24.32
C ALA A 16 14.60 -12.99 -25.71
N LEU A 17 15.07 -12.19 -26.67
CA LEU A 17 14.66 -12.23 -28.07
C LEU A 17 14.85 -13.63 -28.67
N PHE A 18 15.98 -14.28 -28.39
CA PHE A 18 16.28 -15.61 -28.90
C PHE A 18 15.39 -16.69 -28.27
N ILE A 19 15.21 -16.66 -26.96
CA ILE A 19 14.38 -17.65 -26.21
C ILE A 19 12.91 -17.55 -26.62
N ILE A 20 12.38 -16.32 -26.74
CA ILE A 20 10.98 -16.07 -27.09
C ILE A 20 10.75 -16.21 -28.60
N GLY A 21 11.77 -15.89 -29.40
CA GLY A 21 11.71 -15.75 -30.85
C GLY A 21 11.35 -14.31 -31.26
N PRO A 22 12.16 -13.65 -32.11
CA PRO A 22 11.92 -12.26 -32.52
C PRO A 22 10.61 -12.09 -33.29
N GLU A 23 10.13 -13.14 -33.95
CA GLU A 23 8.88 -13.11 -34.72
C GLU A 23 7.62 -13.07 -33.84
N ARG A 24 7.68 -13.57 -32.60
CA ARG A 24 6.54 -13.63 -31.68
C ARG A 24 6.42 -12.40 -30.78
N LEU A 25 7.53 -11.71 -30.55
CA LEU A 25 7.55 -10.47 -29.76
C LEU A 25 6.61 -9.37 -30.24
N PRO A 26 6.51 -9.03 -31.55
CA PRO A 26 5.58 -8.01 -32.01
C PRO A 26 4.11 -8.39 -31.71
N GLU A 27 3.75 -9.67 -31.85
CA GLU A 27 2.41 -10.16 -31.53
C GLU A 27 2.07 -9.96 -30.04
N TYR A 28 3.01 -10.26 -29.14
CA TYR A 28 2.81 -10.02 -27.70
C TYR A 28 2.81 -8.53 -27.35
N ALA A 29 3.64 -7.72 -28.02
CA ALA A 29 3.67 -6.28 -27.82
C ALA A 29 2.34 -5.63 -28.25
N GLU A 30 1.72 -6.11 -29.33
CA GLU A 30 0.38 -5.69 -29.75
C GLU A 30 -0.68 -6.05 -28.72
N LYS A 31 -0.66 -7.29 -28.20
CA LYS A 31 -1.58 -7.72 -27.13
C LYS A 31 -1.43 -6.86 -25.88
N LEU A 32 -0.19 -6.58 -25.46
CA LEU A 32 0.08 -5.70 -24.32
C LEU A 32 -0.41 -4.27 -24.59
N LYS A 33 -0.17 -3.74 -25.80
CA LYS A 33 -0.62 -2.41 -26.20
C LYS A 33 -2.15 -2.29 -26.13
N GLU A 34 -2.87 -3.29 -26.62
CA GLU A 34 -4.34 -3.29 -26.54
C GLU A 34 -4.82 -3.38 -25.08
N LEU A 35 -4.16 -4.18 -24.24
CA LEU A 35 -4.44 -4.24 -22.81
C LEU A 35 -4.19 -2.89 -22.11
N VAL A 36 -3.07 -2.23 -22.41
CA VAL A 36 -2.75 -0.90 -21.86
C VAL A 36 -3.75 0.15 -22.33
N LYS A 37 -4.16 0.13 -23.60
CA LYS A 37 -5.22 1.01 -24.11
C LYS A 37 -6.55 0.76 -23.41
N ALA A 38 -6.92 -0.51 -23.24
CA ALA A 38 -8.16 -0.88 -22.55
C ALA A 38 -8.15 -0.41 -21.10
N ALA A 39 -7.04 -0.66 -20.38
CA ALA A 39 -6.85 -0.18 -19.01
C ALA A 39 -6.91 1.34 -18.93
N LYS A 40 -6.26 2.06 -19.87
CA LYS A 40 -6.34 3.53 -19.93
C LYS A 40 -7.77 4.01 -20.15
N ARG A 41 -8.51 3.44 -21.11
CA ARG A 41 -9.91 3.81 -21.38
C ARG A 41 -10.79 3.58 -20.15
N TYR A 42 -10.62 2.43 -19.49
CA TYR A 42 -11.36 2.10 -18.27
C TYR A 42 -11.03 3.07 -17.13
N ALA A 43 -9.75 3.38 -16.92
CA ALA A 43 -9.33 4.33 -15.89
C ALA A 43 -9.86 5.75 -16.17
N THR A 44 -9.83 6.21 -17.43
CA THR A 44 -10.39 7.51 -17.81
C THR A 44 -11.91 7.55 -17.58
N GLY A 45 -12.66 6.54 -18.01
CA GLY A 45 -14.10 6.48 -17.80
C GLY A 45 -14.48 6.44 -16.32
N ALA A 46 -13.81 5.61 -15.53
CA ALA A 46 -14.03 5.56 -14.08
C ALA A 46 -13.71 6.88 -13.39
N THR A 47 -12.65 7.59 -13.83
CA THR A 47 -12.29 8.91 -13.30
C THR A 47 -13.33 9.97 -13.68
N GLU A 48 -13.88 9.89 -14.89
CA GLU A 48 -14.90 10.81 -15.40
C GLU A 48 -16.24 10.62 -14.65
N GLU A 49 -16.65 9.37 -14.42
CA GLU A 49 -17.84 9.01 -13.64
C GLU A 49 -17.72 9.42 -12.16
N LEU A 50 -16.53 9.23 -11.56
CA LEU A 50 -16.23 9.72 -10.21
C LEU A 50 -16.33 11.25 -10.14
N LYS A 51 -15.79 11.94 -11.14
CA LYS A 51 -15.80 13.40 -11.23
C LYS A 51 -17.21 13.96 -11.44
N GLU A 52 -18.04 13.25 -12.19
CA GLU A 52 -19.44 13.63 -12.45
C GLU A 52 -20.33 13.40 -11.22
N THR A 53 -20.14 12.28 -10.52
CA THR A 53 -20.96 11.90 -9.36
C THR A 53 -20.58 12.67 -8.09
N LEU A 54 -19.29 12.95 -7.88
CA LEU A 54 -18.80 13.57 -6.64
C LEU A 54 -18.50 15.08 -6.82
N GLY A 55 -18.68 15.60 -8.03
CA GLY A 55 -18.48 17.01 -8.34
C GLY A 55 -17.03 17.48 -8.14
N PRO A 56 -16.76 18.78 -8.35
CA PRO A 56 -15.43 19.38 -8.19
C PRO A 56 -14.81 19.24 -6.78
N GLU A 57 -15.55 18.73 -5.79
CA GLU A 57 -15.04 18.52 -4.42
C GLU A 57 -13.92 17.45 -4.35
N ILE A 58 -13.75 16.60 -5.38
CA ILE A 58 -12.61 15.66 -5.48
C ILE A 58 -11.36 16.29 -6.11
N ALA A 59 -11.48 17.42 -6.80
CA ALA A 59 -10.31 18.16 -7.26
C ALA A 59 -9.47 18.68 -6.07
N ASP A 60 -10.12 18.88 -4.91
CA ASP A 60 -9.51 19.28 -3.65
C ASP A 60 -9.13 18.09 -2.74
N VAL A 61 -9.55 16.85 -3.08
CA VAL A 61 -9.05 15.66 -2.39
C VAL A 61 -7.65 15.38 -2.90
N ASP A 62 -6.70 15.90 -2.12
CA ASP A 62 -5.27 15.83 -2.31
C ASP A 62 -4.79 14.36 -2.25
N TRP A 63 -4.91 13.62 -3.37
CA TRP A 63 -4.48 12.22 -3.51
C TRP A 63 -2.99 12.01 -3.16
N ARG A 64 -2.20 13.08 -3.17
CA ARG A 64 -0.80 13.11 -2.70
C ARG A 64 -0.67 12.93 -1.18
N ARG A 65 -1.72 13.20 -0.39
CA ARG A 65 -1.77 12.91 1.05
C ARG A 65 -2.02 11.43 1.36
N LEU A 66 -2.50 10.66 0.38
CA LEU A 66 -2.64 9.20 0.49
C LEU A 66 -1.39 8.45 -0.02
N ASP A 67 -0.35 9.14 -0.48
CA ASP A 67 0.92 8.51 -0.86
C ASP A 67 1.66 8.06 0.43
N PRO A 68 1.86 6.74 0.65
CA PRO A 68 2.45 6.21 1.89
C PRO A 68 3.87 6.74 2.18
N ARG A 69 4.53 7.34 1.18
CA ARG A 69 5.87 7.91 1.27
C ARG A 69 5.90 9.34 1.77
N GLN A 70 4.78 10.05 1.73
CA GLN A 70 4.67 11.46 2.13
C GLN A 70 3.99 11.65 3.49
N TYR A 71 3.58 10.55 4.13
CA TYR A 71 3.19 10.51 5.55
C TYR A 71 4.47 10.59 6.41
N ASP A 72 5.19 11.71 6.34
CA ASP A 72 6.41 11.92 7.13
C ASP A 72 6.00 12.11 8.60
N PRO A 73 6.29 11.14 9.48
CA PRO A 73 5.83 11.14 10.88
C PRO A 73 6.34 12.36 11.65
N ARG A 74 7.42 12.99 11.19
CA ARG A 74 8.02 14.17 11.85
C ARG A 74 7.10 15.38 11.81
N THR A 75 6.29 15.54 10.76
CA THR A 75 5.35 16.66 10.64
C THR A 75 4.16 16.48 11.57
N ILE A 76 3.65 15.26 11.73
CA ILE A 76 2.57 14.91 12.66
C ILE A 76 3.02 15.12 14.10
N VAL A 77 4.25 14.72 14.43
CA VAL A 77 4.83 14.94 15.76
C VAL A 77 5.08 16.42 16.03
N ARG A 78 5.57 17.19 15.04
CA ARG A 78 5.72 18.64 15.19
C ARG A 78 4.39 19.36 15.35
N GLN A 79 3.35 18.94 14.62
CA GLN A 79 2.01 19.48 14.77
C GLN A 79 1.44 19.19 16.15
N ALA A 80 1.59 17.97 16.66
CA ALA A 80 1.22 17.65 18.05
C ALA A 80 2.01 18.51 19.06
N LEU A 81 3.32 18.69 18.87
CA LEU A 81 4.13 19.55 19.74
C LEU A 81 3.83 21.05 19.63
N LEU A 82 3.31 21.52 18.48
CA LEU A 82 2.98 22.93 18.24
C LEU A 82 1.54 23.27 18.65
N GLU A 83 0.63 22.29 18.60
CA GLU A 83 -0.74 22.41 19.15
C GLU A 83 -0.75 22.25 20.69
N ASP A 84 0.26 21.62 21.29
CA ASP A 84 0.42 21.46 22.74
C ASP A 84 1.03 22.70 23.46
N ASP A 85 1.26 23.84 22.79
CA ASP A 85 1.70 25.09 23.43
C ASP A 85 0.53 25.94 24.00
N GLU A 86 -0.66 25.34 24.15
CA GLU A 86 -1.63 25.75 25.17
C GLU A 86 -1.58 24.70 26.29
N PRO A 87 -1.32 25.07 27.56
CA PRO A 87 -0.81 24.14 28.55
C PRO A 87 -1.91 23.18 29.03
N ALA A 88 -2.03 22.04 28.34
CA ALA A 88 -2.69 20.85 28.86
C ALA A 88 -1.60 19.83 29.23
N ALA A 89 -1.54 19.51 30.52
CA ALA A 89 -0.59 18.59 31.13
C ALA A 89 -0.40 17.28 30.33
N PRO A 90 0.78 16.62 30.39
CA PRO A 90 1.10 15.48 29.55
C PRO A 90 0.14 14.32 29.82
N ALA A 91 -0.75 14.04 28.87
CA ALA A 91 -1.54 12.83 28.89
C ALA A 91 -0.66 11.67 28.44
N ALA A 92 -0.09 10.96 29.42
CA ALA A 92 0.57 9.67 29.20
C ALA A 92 -0.37 8.74 28.39
N PRO A 93 0.18 7.88 27.50
CA PRO A 93 -0.62 6.97 26.69
C PRO A 93 -1.48 6.11 27.61
N ARG A 94 -2.81 6.27 27.52
CA ARG A 94 -3.75 5.43 28.27
C ARG A 94 -3.56 3.99 27.76
N PRO A 95 -3.20 3.02 28.63
CA PRO A 95 -3.02 1.65 28.21
C PRO A 95 -4.38 1.12 27.69
N ARG A 96 -4.37 0.54 26.48
CA ARG A 96 -5.50 -0.25 25.97
C ARG A 96 -5.73 -1.40 26.96
N PRO A 97 -6.96 -1.65 27.44
CA PRO A 97 -7.21 -2.79 28.30
C PRO A 97 -6.86 -4.07 27.52
N GLY A 98 -5.76 -4.70 27.91
CA GLY A 98 -5.38 -6.02 27.41
C GLY A 98 -6.30 -7.10 27.97
N PRO A 99 -6.32 -8.31 27.38
CA PRO A 99 -7.08 -9.42 27.92
C PRO A 99 -6.66 -9.69 29.38
N VAL A 100 -7.64 -9.80 30.27
CA VAL A 100 -7.40 -10.11 31.69
C VAL A 100 -6.94 -11.56 31.79
N LEU A 101 -5.62 -11.75 31.90
CA LEU A 101 -5.03 -13.07 32.14
C LEU A 101 -5.21 -13.42 33.62
N THR A 102 -6.23 -14.22 33.92
CA THR A 102 -6.41 -14.77 35.28
C THR A 102 -5.36 -15.85 35.50
N ARG A 103 -4.44 -15.63 36.43
CA ARG A 103 -3.44 -16.63 36.82
C ARG A 103 -4.10 -17.66 37.73
N LEU A 104 -4.08 -18.93 37.32
CA LEU A 104 -4.56 -20.07 38.11
C LEU A 104 -3.75 -20.22 39.40
N ALA A 105 -4.41 -20.65 40.48
CA ALA A 105 -3.72 -20.95 41.74
C ALA A 105 -2.87 -22.23 41.59
N PRO A 106 -1.78 -22.39 42.37
CA PRO A 106 -0.96 -23.59 42.33
C PRO A 106 -1.80 -24.85 42.61
N GLY A 107 -1.88 -25.77 41.64
CA GLY A 107 -2.66 -27.01 41.73
C GLY A 107 -4.06 -26.95 41.11
N GLU A 108 -4.50 -25.78 40.63
CA GLU A 108 -5.76 -25.63 39.92
C GLU A 108 -5.63 -26.12 38.47
N ARG A 109 -6.54 -26.99 38.02
CA ARG A 109 -6.52 -27.49 36.63
C ARG A 109 -7.05 -26.43 35.70
N ALA A 110 -6.36 -26.23 34.58
CA ALA A 110 -6.83 -25.33 33.55
C ALA A 110 -8.19 -25.81 33.00
N PRO A 111 -9.14 -24.89 32.79
CA PRO A 111 -10.39 -25.23 32.13
C PRO A 111 -10.08 -25.68 30.70
N PHE A 112 -10.62 -26.82 30.30
CA PHE A 112 -10.52 -27.34 28.94
C PHE A 112 -11.91 -27.59 28.37
N ASP A 113 -12.04 -27.38 27.07
CA ASP A 113 -13.30 -27.59 26.34
C ASP A 113 -13.45 -29.08 26.01
N THR A 114 -14.57 -29.68 26.41
CA THR A 114 -14.87 -31.10 26.18
C THR A 114 -15.51 -31.37 24.82
N GLU A 115 -15.93 -30.33 24.10
CA GLU A 115 -16.59 -30.44 22.79
C GLU A 115 -15.60 -30.37 21.60
N ALA A 116 -14.30 -30.19 21.87
CA ALA A 116 -13.28 -30.15 20.82
C ALA A 116 -13.04 -31.55 20.21
N THR A 117 -13.63 -31.82 19.04
CA THR A 117 -13.37 -32.98 18.17
C THR A 117 -12.59 -32.59 16.92
#